data_AF-A0A8T4LKK1-F1
#
_entry.id   AF-A0A8T4LKK1-F1
#
_cell.length_a   1.000
_cell.length_b   1.000
_cell.length_c   1.000
_cell.angle_alpha   90.00
_cell.angle_beta   90.00
_cell.angle_gamma   90.00
#
_symmetry.space_group_name_H-M   'P 1'
#
loop_
_entity.id
_entity.type
_entity.pdbx_description
1 polymer ?
#
loop_
_entity_poly.entity_id
_entity_poly.type
_entity_poly.pdbx_seq_one_letter_code
_entity_poly.pdbx_strand_id
1 'polypeptide(L)'
;MVRLVCAGNRITPHVVSASANNVFGRYKKEEPHEVRKPDVAGQSYLEQARRTRQMLREANPEVVKQVIEFHRKLNFVEALALAQKEGKMVVPNIVHDRIITTDYEYLTKNYPVWTGTLIIYEAPGIPFGEQVICTDEIWFIRDRLSVTFNTPLRFLGRTNCALVVEHPDFEVIDLGDKRYEIRVLDGANVHLIKNFPIRKYGWYVPHTKTGIPQGKAVGQSKDTRYLQRIEDAYILPLVRGVYVDGDGCGVDAGRLTFNKFGVALVSL
;
A
#
# COMPACT_ATOMS: atom_id res chain seq x y z
N MET A 1 -10.16 -57.24 18.49
CA MET A 1 -11.03 -56.06 18.59
C MET A 1 -10.19 -54.85 18.19
N VAL A 2 -10.28 -54.37 16.94
CA VAL A 2 -11.07 -53.19 16.50
C VAL A 2 -10.58 -51.92 17.25
N ARG A 3 -10.04 -50.85 16.65
CA ARG A 3 -10.04 -50.32 15.27
C ARG A 3 -8.89 -49.29 15.14
N LEU A 4 -8.33 -49.14 13.94
CA LEU A 4 -7.67 -47.90 13.51
C LEU A 4 -8.63 -46.71 13.61
N VAL A 5 -8.14 -45.54 14.01
CA VAL A 5 -8.62 -44.24 13.48
C VAL A 5 -7.43 -43.30 13.30
N CYS A 6 -7.13 -42.99 12.05
CA CYS A 6 -6.30 -41.86 11.63
C CYS A 6 -7.07 -40.55 11.84
N ALA A 7 -6.38 -39.47 12.22
CA ALA A 7 -6.76 -38.13 11.79
C ALA A 7 -5.53 -37.21 11.87
N GLY A 8 -4.87 -37.03 10.72
CA GLY A 8 -3.91 -35.94 10.54
C GLY A 8 -4.65 -34.62 10.48
N ASN A 9 -4.33 -33.68 11.37
CA ASN A 9 -4.76 -32.31 11.24
C ASN A 9 -3.88 -31.63 10.18
N ARG A 10 -4.26 -31.80 8.90
CA ARG A 10 -3.88 -30.86 7.85
C ARG A 10 -4.58 -29.55 8.16
N ILE A 11 -3.81 -28.55 8.59
CA ILE A 11 -4.24 -27.15 8.55
C ILE A 11 -4.27 -26.78 7.07
N THR A 12 -5.45 -26.85 6.44
CA THR A 12 -5.66 -26.28 5.12
C THR A 12 -5.65 -24.76 5.25
N PRO A 13 -4.73 -24.03 4.60
CA PRO A 13 -4.85 -22.59 4.49
C PRO A 13 -6.10 -22.29 3.66
N HIS A 14 -7.13 -21.73 4.30
CA HIS A 14 -8.19 -21.08 3.56
C HIS A 14 -7.61 -19.81 2.96
N VAL A 15 -7.10 -19.93 1.73
CA VAL A 15 -7.01 -18.80 0.81
C VAL A 15 -8.41 -18.24 0.69
N VAL A 16 -8.55 -16.94 0.89
CA VAL A 16 -9.82 -16.19 0.94
C VAL A 16 -10.71 -16.57 -0.25
N SER A 17 -11.70 -17.45 -0.04
CA SER A 17 -12.67 -17.81 -1.07
C SER A 17 -14.13 -17.67 -0.65
N ALA A 18 -14.43 -17.27 0.59
CA ALA A 18 -15.81 -17.21 1.08
C ALA A 18 -16.25 -15.84 1.60
N SER A 19 -15.40 -15.09 2.33
CA SER A 19 -15.80 -13.79 2.90
C SER A 19 -15.68 -12.61 1.91
N ALA A 20 -14.86 -12.73 0.86
CA ALA A 20 -14.69 -11.67 -0.14
C ALA A 20 -15.96 -11.44 -0.98
N ASN A 21 -16.79 -12.47 -1.23
CA ASN A 21 -17.92 -12.35 -2.14
C ASN A 21 -19.05 -11.42 -1.65
N ASN A 22 -19.14 -11.14 -0.35
CA ASN A 22 -20.19 -10.27 0.19
C ASN A 22 -19.87 -8.77 0.14
N VAL A 23 -18.61 -8.38 -0.14
CA VAL A 23 -18.19 -6.95 -0.13
C VAL A 23 -18.38 -6.26 -1.50
N PHE A 24 -18.57 -7.04 -2.58
CA PHE A 24 -18.50 -6.53 -3.96
C PHE A 24 -19.83 -6.44 -4.71
N GLY A 25 -20.99 -6.45 -4.04
CA GLY A 25 -22.29 -6.32 -4.70
C GLY A 25 -22.44 -5.06 -5.58
N ARG A 26 -21.61 -4.03 -5.35
CA ARG A 26 -21.57 -2.76 -6.09
C ARG A 26 -20.64 -2.75 -7.33
N TYR A 27 -19.70 -3.68 -7.44
CA TYR A 27 -18.75 -3.75 -8.57
C TYR A 27 -19.08 -4.99 -9.41
N LYS A 28 -20.03 -4.82 -10.33
CA LYS A 28 -20.23 -5.78 -11.42
C LYS A 28 -18.94 -5.85 -12.23
N LYS A 29 -18.56 -7.04 -12.68
CA LYS A 29 -17.46 -7.22 -13.64
C LYS A 29 -17.80 -6.38 -14.88
N GLU A 30 -17.11 -5.26 -15.07
CA GLU A 30 -17.25 -4.48 -16.31
C GLU A 30 -16.76 -5.34 -17.48
N GLU A 31 -17.36 -5.14 -18.65
CA GLU A 31 -16.91 -5.85 -19.84
C GLU A 31 -15.45 -5.47 -20.11
N PRO A 32 -14.57 -6.46 -20.35
CA PRO A 32 -13.16 -6.18 -20.55
C PRO A 32 -12.99 -5.30 -21.80
N HIS A 33 -12.55 -4.06 -21.60
CA HIS A 33 -11.97 -3.29 -22.69
C HIS A 33 -10.67 -3.99 -23.12
N GLU A 34 -10.55 -4.31 -24.41
CA GLU A 34 -9.33 -4.89 -25.00
C GLU A 34 -8.18 -3.88 -24.96
N VAL A 35 -7.53 -3.78 -23.79
CA VAL A 35 -6.18 -3.22 -23.68
C VAL A 35 -5.23 -4.31 -24.20
N ARG A 36 -4.35 -3.97 -25.15
CA ARG A 36 -3.29 -4.86 -25.67
C ARG A 36 -2.59 -5.56 -24.50
N LYS A 37 -2.88 -6.84 -24.30
CA LYS A 37 -2.19 -7.68 -23.34
C LYS A 37 -0.81 -8.01 -23.92
N PRO A 38 0.29 -7.72 -23.21
CA PRO A 38 1.60 -8.21 -23.65
C PRO A 38 1.57 -9.73 -23.67
N ASP A 39 2.03 -10.30 -24.79
CA ASP A 39 2.05 -11.73 -25.04
C ASP A 39 3.16 -12.36 -24.20
N VAL A 40 2.83 -12.89 -23.02
CA VAL A 40 3.82 -13.44 -22.08
C VAL A 40 3.31 -14.76 -21.47
N ALA A 41 3.40 -15.83 -22.25
CA ALA A 41 3.26 -17.18 -21.73
C ALA A 41 4.46 -17.53 -20.82
N GLY A 42 4.20 -17.95 -19.57
CA GLY A 42 5.17 -18.64 -18.70
C GLY A 42 5.83 -17.87 -17.57
N GLN A 43 5.47 -16.60 -17.30
CA GLN A 43 6.05 -15.82 -16.19
C GLN A 43 5.15 -15.81 -14.95
N SER A 44 5.76 -15.87 -13.77
CA SER A 44 5.02 -15.79 -12.50
C SER A 44 4.36 -14.41 -12.34
N TYR A 45 3.24 -14.36 -11.63
CA TYR A 45 2.52 -13.10 -11.32
C TYR A 45 3.45 -12.02 -10.73
N LEU A 46 4.37 -12.42 -9.86
CA LEU A 46 5.38 -11.53 -9.26
C LEU A 46 6.35 -10.93 -10.28
N GLU A 47 6.77 -11.70 -11.29
CA GLU A 47 7.65 -11.21 -12.35
C GLU A 47 6.92 -10.22 -13.27
N GLN A 48 5.66 -10.51 -13.62
CA GLN A 48 4.81 -9.59 -14.38
C GLN A 48 4.67 -8.27 -13.61
N ALA A 49 4.32 -8.34 -12.32
CA ALA A 49 4.20 -7.16 -11.48
C ALA A 49 5.50 -6.36 -11.33
N ARG A 50 6.66 -7.02 -11.25
CA ARG A 50 7.96 -6.32 -11.22
C ARG A 50 8.23 -5.57 -12.52
N ARG A 51 7.96 -6.20 -13.66
CA ARG A 51 8.11 -5.56 -14.98
C ARG A 51 7.15 -4.39 -15.15
N THR A 52 5.89 -4.57 -14.79
CA THR A 52 4.89 -3.49 -14.85
C THR A 52 5.29 -2.33 -13.94
N ARG A 53 5.81 -2.57 -12.73
CA ARG A 53 6.39 -1.50 -11.89
C ARG A 53 7.56 -0.79 -12.56
N GLN A 54 8.48 -1.53 -13.16
CA GLN A 54 9.64 -0.95 -13.84
C GLN A 54 9.20 -0.11 -15.04
N MET A 55 8.31 -0.64 -15.88
CA MET A 55 7.72 0.06 -17.01
C MET A 55 7.06 1.38 -16.56
N LEU A 56 6.22 1.36 -15.52
CA LEU A 56 5.57 2.57 -15.00
C LEU A 56 6.58 3.60 -14.46
N ARG A 57 7.69 3.15 -13.88
CA ARG A 57 8.76 4.03 -13.37
C ARG A 57 9.56 4.71 -14.48
N GLU A 58 9.66 4.07 -15.65
CA GLU A 58 10.46 4.56 -16.78
C GLU A 58 9.60 5.31 -17.82
N ALA A 59 8.33 4.94 -17.97
CA ALA A 59 7.42 5.52 -18.95
C ALA A 59 7.17 7.02 -18.76
N ASN A 60 6.79 7.71 -19.83
CA ASN A 60 6.37 9.11 -19.79
C ASN A 60 5.07 9.26 -18.95
N PRO A 61 4.93 10.31 -18.10
CA PRO A 61 3.72 10.55 -17.33
C PRO A 61 2.41 10.50 -18.12
N GLU A 62 2.37 11.04 -19.35
CA GLU A 62 1.16 11.04 -20.18
C GLU A 62 0.77 9.63 -20.63
N VAL A 63 1.76 8.75 -20.88
CA VAL A 63 1.50 7.33 -21.17
C VAL A 63 1.01 6.62 -19.91
N VAL A 64 1.61 6.91 -18.76
CA VAL A 64 1.19 6.35 -17.47
C VAL A 64 -0.27 6.71 -17.17
N LYS A 65 -0.70 7.96 -17.42
CA LYS A 65 -2.08 8.40 -17.23
C LYS A 65 -3.10 7.61 -18.05
N GLN A 66 -2.71 7.08 -19.22
CA GLN A 66 -3.60 6.33 -20.12
C GLN A 66 -3.81 4.87 -19.71
N VAL A 67 -2.89 4.29 -18.93
CA VAL A 67 -2.94 2.87 -18.53
C VAL A 67 -3.42 2.66 -17.09
N ILE A 68 -3.61 3.75 -16.33
CA ILE A 68 -4.10 3.69 -14.95
C ILE A 68 -5.62 3.86 -14.93
N GLU A 69 -6.27 2.96 -14.20
CA GLU A 69 -7.69 3.00 -13.92
C GLU A 69 -7.93 3.47 -12.48
N PHE A 70 -8.77 4.50 -12.32
CA PHE A 70 -9.10 5.04 -11.00
C PHE A 70 -10.44 4.48 -10.50
N HIS A 71 -10.42 3.86 -9.32
CA HIS A 71 -11.62 3.46 -8.61
C HIS A 71 -11.77 4.34 -7.36
N ARG A 72 -13.01 4.69 -7.01
CA ARG A 72 -13.29 5.61 -5.89
C ARG A 72 -13.98 4.92 -4.73
N LYS A 73 -13.85 5.54 -3.55
CA LYS A 73 -14.55 5.20 -2.30
C LYS A 73 -14.26 3.78 -1.82
N LEU A 74 -12.97 3.45 -1.79
CA LEU A 74 -12.42 2.19 -1.30
C LEU A 74 -11.54 2.45 -0.09
N ASN A 75 -11.71 1.63 0.95
CA ASN A 75 -10.76 1.55 2.04
C ASN A 75 -9.55 0.68 1.64
N PHE A 76 -8.53 0.63 2.51
CA PHE A 76 -7.30 -0.12 2.26
C PHE A 76 -7.54 -1.59 1.86
N VAL A 77 -8.32 -2.31 2.67
CA VAL A 77 -8.60 -3.74 2.48
C VAL A 77 -9.41 -3.96 1.20
N GLU A 78 -10.42 -3.11 0.95
CA GLU A 78 -11.23 -3.16 -0.27
C GLU A 78 -10.38 -2.91 -1.53
N ALA A 79 -9.45 -1.96 -1.49
CA ALA A 79 -8.59 -1.61 -2.61
C ALA A 79 -7.67 -2.77 -3.02
N LEU A 80 -7.04 -3.43 -2.04
CA LEU A 80 -6.19 -4.59 -2.31
C LEU A 80 -6.98 -5.80 -2.79
N ALA A 81 -8.13 -6.07 -2.17
CA ALA A 81 -8.99 -7.17 -2.58
C ALA A 81 -9.53 -6.98 -4.01
N LEU A 82 -9.83 -5.74 -4.41
CA LEU A 82 -10.19 -5.42 -5.79
C LEU A 82 -9.04 -5.70 -6.76
N ALA A 83 -7.83 -5.21 -6.45
CA ALA A 83 -6.65 -5.43 -7.29
C ALA A 83 -6.38 -6.93 -7.50
N GLN A 84 -6.43 -7.73 -6.42
CA GLN A 84 -6.28 -9.17 -6.48
C GLN A 84 -7.37 -9.85 -7.33
N LYS A 85 -8.64 -9.49 -7.11
CA LYS A 85 -9.78 -10.03 -7.85
C LYS A 85 -9.68 -9.77 -9.35
N GLU A 86 -9.15 -8.61 -9.74
CA GLU A 86 -9.02 -8.21 -11.14
C GLU A 86 -7.67 -8.62 -11.77
N GLY A 87 -6.77 -9.24 -11.01
CA GLY A 87 -5.43 -9.55 -11.49
C GLY A 87 -4.61 -8.30 -11.82
N LYS A 88 -4.90 -7.18 -11.15
CA LYS A 88 -4.28 -5.88 -11.33
C LYS A 88 -3.31 -5.57 -10.20
N MET A 89 -2.50 -4.55 -10.41
CA MET A 89 -1.60 -3.99 -9.42
C MET A 89 -2.04 -2.60 -8.99
N VAL A 90 -2.04 -2.34 -7.68
CA VAL A 90 -2.14 -0.97 -7.16
C VAL A 90 -0.88 -0.18 -7.48
N VAL A 91 -1.05 1.01 -8.07
CA VAL A 91 0.05 1.84 -8.56
C VAL A 91 0.95 2.34 -7.42
N PRO A 92 2.29 2.17 -7.49
CA PRO A 92 3.22 2.63 -6.46
C PRO A 92 3.25 4.16 -6.26
N ASN A 93 3.57 4.62 -5.05
CA ASN A 93 3.71 6.02 -4.67
C ASN A 93 4.67 6.81 -5.58
N ILE A 94 5.82 6.21 -5.94
CA ILE A 94 6.81 6.87 -6.81
C ILE A 94 6.28 7.13 -8.23
N VAL A 95 5.29 6.39 -8.69
CA VAL A 95 4.64 6.64 -9.99
C VAL A 95 3.71 7.85 -9.86
N HIS A 96 2.97 7.94 -8.75
CA HIS A 96 2.14 9.10 -8.44
C HIS A 96 2.95 10.41 -8.39
N ASP A 97 4.16 10.38 -7.83
CA ASP A 97 5.08 11.52 -7.84
C ASP A 97 5.37 12.12 -9.22
N ARG A 98 5.27 11.31 -10.27
CA ARG A 98 5.59 11.70 -11.64
C ARG A 98 4.36 12.17 -12.42
N ILE A 99 3.16 11.67 -12.09
CA ILE A 99 1.91 12.04 -12.76
C ILE A 99 1.18 13.18 -12.09
N ILE A 100 1.43 13.41 -10.79
CA ILE A 100 0.94 14.59 -10.08
C ILE A 100 1.89 15.75 -10.40
N THR A 101 1.78 16.25 -11.63
CA THR A 101 2.49 17.44 -12.10
C THR A 101 1.51 18.38 -12.76
N THR A 102 1.41 19.60 -12.24
CA THR A 102 0.82 20.86 -12.78
C THR A 102 -0.58 20.86 -13.40
N ASP A 103 -1.17 19.71 -13.71
CA ASP A 103 -2.54 19.58 -14.21
C ASP A 103 -3.50 19.48 -13.02
N TYR A 104 -4.00 20.65 -12.62
CA TYR A 104 -4.91 20.78 -11.49
C TYR A 104 -6.26 20.06 -11.73
N GLU A 105 -6.73 20.01 -12.98
CA GLU A 105 -7.97 19.32 -13.32
C GLU A 105 -7.83 17.81 -13.15
N TYR A 106 -6.74 17.22 -13.68
CA TYR A 106 -6.43 15.81 -13.48
C TYR A 106 -6.29 15.47 -12.00
N LEU A 107 -5.66 16.36 -11.23
CA LEU A 107 -5.44 16.16 -9.81
C LEU A 107 -6.76 16.12 -9.03
N THR A 108 -7.57 17.18 -9.15
CA THR A 108 -8.86 17.30 -8.45
C THR A 108 -9.86 16.21 -8.83
N LYS A 109 -9.77 15.69 -10.07
CA LYS A 109 -10.61 14.59 -10.53
C LYS A 109 -10.18 13.24 -9.95
N ASN A 110 -8.89 12.99 -9.75
CA ASN A 110 -8.41 11.62 -9.48
C ASN A 110 -7.95 11.40 -8.03
N TYR A 111 -7.56 12.44 -7.30
CA TYR A 111 -6.97 12.36 -5.96
C TYR A 111 -7.92 12.87 -4.87
N PRO A 112 -7.73 12.46 -3.60
CA PRO A 112 -6.68 11.59 -3.05
C PRO A 112 -6.87 10.08 -3.36
N VAL A 113 -5.75 9.36 -3.42
CA VAL A 113 -5.73 7.90 -3.64
C VAL A 113 -4.82 7.16 -2.67
N TRP A 114 -5.24 5.94 -2.28
CA TRP A 114 -4.34 4.92 -1.76
C TRP A 114 -3.35 4.51 -2.86
N THR A 115 -2.08 4.46 -2.50
CA THR A 115 -1.01 3.95 -3.37
C THR A 115 -0.74 2.48 -3.07
N GLY A 116 -0.03 1.80 -3.96
CA GLY A 116 0.46 0.44 -3.75
C GLY A 116 1.63 0.36 -2.77
N THR A 117 2.06 1.47 -2.18
CA THR A 117 3.23 1.53 -1.32
C THR A 117 2.82 1.45 0.14
N LEU A 118 3.00 0.28 0.74
CA LEU A 118 2.83 0.05 2.17
C LEU A 118 4.01 0.62 2.94
N ILE A 119 3.74 1.43 3.96
CA ILE A 119 4.74 1.90 4.92
C ILE A 119 4.44 1.29 6.30
N ILE A 120 5.49 0.84 6.96
CA ILE A 120 5.48 0.25 8.30
C ILE A 120 6.44 1.06 9.16
N TYR A 121 5.95 1.56 10.28
CA TYR A 121 6.72 2.37 11.21
C TYR A 121 6.29 2.10 12.65
N GLU A 122 7.26 2.02 13.55
CA GLU A 122 7.02 1.77 14.97
C GLU A 122 6.60 3.04 15.72
N ALA A 123 7.49 4.04 15.82
CA ALA A 123 7.24 5.36 16.36
C ALA A 123 8.58 6.13 16.45
N PRO A 124 8.57 7.45 16.63
CA PRO A 124 9.78 8.23 16.89
C PRO A 124 10.55 7.69 18.09
N GLY A 125 11.83 7.39 17.89
CA GLY A 125 12.72 6.88 18.94
C GLY A 125 12.48 5.43 19.36
N ILE A 126 11.42 4.78 18.88
CA ILE A 126 11.10 3.40 19.26
C ILE A 126 11.77 2.43 18.28
N PRO A 127 12.50 1.41 18.78
CA PRO A 127 13.11 0.39 17.93
C PRO A 127 12.06 -0.61 17.43
N PHE A 128 12.23 -1.12 16.21
CA PHE A 128 11.42 -2.24 15.73
C PHE A 128 11.57 -3.47 16.63
N GLY A 129 10.46 -3.90 17.22
CA GLY A 129 10.34 -5.18 17.91
C GLY A 129 10.08 -6.34 16.95
N GLU A 130 9.80 -7.53 17.50
CA GLU A 130 9.46 -8.73 16.71
C GLU A 130 8.25 -8.50 15.80
N GLN A 131 7.32 -7.67 16.25
CA GLN A 131 6.12 -7.29 15.52
C GLN A 131 5.86 -5.80 15.65
N VAL A 132 5.35 -5.22 14.57
CA VAL A 132 4.70 -3.92 14.59
C VAL A 132 3.19 -4.18 14.68
N ILE A 133 2.51 -3.52 15.61
CA ILE A 133 1.06 -3.63 15.75
C ILE A 133 0.46 -2.23 15.61
N CYS A 134 -0.38 -2.08 14.60
CA CYS A 134 -1.13 -0.87 14.35
C CYS A 134 -2.59 -1.11 14.73
N THR A 135 -3.06 -0.48 15.80
CA THR A 135 -4.47 -0.46 16.18
C THR A 135 -5.10 0.86 15.77
N ASP A 136 -6.16 0.79 14.97
CA ASP A 136 -6.96 1.95 14.59
C ASP A 136 -8.22 1.98 15.46
N GLU A 137 -8.31 2.97 16.34
CA GLU A 137 -9.49 3.22 17.17
C GLU A 137 -10.37 4.28 16.51
N ILE A 138 -11.50 3.84 15.94
CA ILE A 138 -12.56 4.79 15.57
C ILE A 138 -13.29 5.17 16.86
N TRP A 139 -12.95 6.35 17.39
CA TRP A 139 -13.49 6.93 18.63
C TRP A 139 -15.03 6.90 18.73
N PHE A 140 -15.74 6.86 17.60
CA PHE A 140 -17.20 6.88 17.55
C PHE A 140 -17.87 5.49 17.42
N ILE A 141 -17.14 4.44 17.03
CA ILE A 141 -17.74 3.13 16.69
C ILE A 141 -17.29 2.03 17.66
N ARG A 142 -16.33 2.28 18.56
CA ARG A 142 -15.72 1.27 19.46
C ARG A 142 -15.24 0.01 18.71
N ASP A 143 -15.01 0.13 17.41
CA ASP A 143 -14.44 -0.91 16.58
C ASP A 143 -12.93 -0.70 16.50
N ARG A 144 -12.18 -1.71 16.94
CA ARG A 144 -10.72 -1.74 16.88
C ARG A 144 -10.31 -2.66 15.75
N LEU A 145 -9.74 -2.07 14.70
CA LEU A 145 -9.04 -2.84 13.69
C LEU A 145 -7.58 -2.94 14.11
N SER A 146 -7.01 -4.15 14.01
CA SER A 146 -5.60 -4.38 14.28
C SER A 146 -4.91 -4.93 13.04
N VAL A 147 -3.86 -4.24 12.59
CA VAL A 147 -2.96 -4.75 11.55
C VAL A 147 -1.65 -5.12 12.22
N THR A 148 -1.15 -6.31 11.94
CA THR A 148 0.14 -6.80 12.46
C THR A 148 1.12 -7.04 11.31
N PHE A 149 2.38 -6.75 11.55
CA PHE A 149 3.49 -7.06 10.65
C PHE A 149 4.62 -7.73 11.43
N ASN A 150 5.00 -8.94 11.03
CA ASN A 150 6.15 -9.63 11.58
C ASN A 150 7.45 -9.01 11.04
N THR A 151 8.25 -8.40 11.91
CA THR A 151 9.46 -7.69 11.50
C THR A 151 10.53 -8.69 11.05
N PRO A 152 11.06 -8.58 9.81
CA PRO A 152 12.19 -9.41 9.39
C PRO A 152 13.40 -9.21 10.30
N LEU A 153 14.07 -10.31 10.70
CA LEU A 153 15.20 -10.31 11.65
C LEU A 153 16.25 -9.22 11.39
N ARG A 154 16.56 -8.95 10.12
CA ARG A 154 17.54 -7.92 9.68
C ARG A 154 17.17 -6.47 10.04
N PHE A 155 15.94 -6.23 10.46
CA PHE A 155 15.40 -4.92 10.82
C PHE A 155 15.10 -4.77 12.32
N LEU A 156 15.18 -5.83 13.11
CA LEU A 156 14.98 -5.77 14.56
C LEU A 156 15.96 -4.80 15.22
N GLY A 157 15.47 -4.08 16.23
CA GLY A 157 16.25 -3.11 17.01
C GLY A 157 16.56 -1.80 16.29
N ARG A 158 16.23 -1.65 15.00
CA ARG A 158 16.45 -0.39 14.28
C ARG A 158 15.45 0.67 14.73
N THR A 159 15.94 1.87 15.03
CA THR A 159 15.15 3.04 15.44
C THR A 159 15.08 4.08 14.34
N ASN A 160 14.04 4.93 14.34
CA ASN A 160 13.90 6.09 13.43
C ASN A 160 14.06 5.71 11.94
N CYS A 161 13.49 4.57 11.57
CA CYS A 161 13.44 4.10 10.19
C CYS A 161 12.06 3.53 9.89
N ALA A 162 11.65 3.61 8.63
CA ALA A 162 10.43 2.96 8.15
C ALA A 162 10.79 1.80 7.22
N LEU A 163 9.95 0.76 7.23
CA LEU A 163 10.00 -0.31 6.25
C LEU A 163 8.94 -0.05 5.19
N VAL A 164 9.27 -0.33 3.93
CA VAL A 164 8.40 -0.03 2.80
C VAL A 164 8.33 -1.24 1.88
N VAL A 165 7.11 -1.64 1.54
CA VAL A 165 6.83 -2.78 0.66
C VAL A 165 5.85 -2.33 -0.42
N GLU A 166 6.08 -2.74 -1.65
CA GLU A 166 5.27 -2.31 -2.80
C GLU A 166 4.34 -3.44 -3.21
N HIS A 167 3.06 -3.15 -3.43
CA HIS A 167 2.12 -4.11 -3.98
C HIS A 167 2.59 -4.57 -5.38
N PRO A 168 2.47 -5.87 -5.71
CA PRO A 168 1.88 -6.95 -4.93
C PRO A 168 2.91 -7.80 -4.16
N ASP A 169 4.02 -7.24 -3.68
CA ASP A 169 5.04 -7.98 -2.92
C ASP A 169 4.60 -8.34 -1.48
N PHE A 170 3.35 -8.05 -1.12
CA PHE A 170 2.73 -8.41 0.15
C PHE A 170 1.26 -8.75 -0.02
N GLU A 171 0.72 -9.51 0.93
CA GLU A 171 -0.68 -9.87 1.06
C GLU A 171 -1.25 -9.39 2.38
N VAL A 172 -2.57 -9.20 2.42
CA VAL A 172 -3.32 -8.96 3.66
C VAL A 172 -4.10 -10.22 3.99
N ILE A 173 -3.83 -10.77 5.15
CA ILE A 173 -4.49 -11.98 5.65
C ILE A 173 -5.54 -11.55 6.66
N ASP A 174 -6.79 -11.91 6.40
CA ASP A 174 -7.88 -11.73 7.36
C ASP A 174 -7.81 -12.83 8.43
N LEU A 175 -7.60 -12.42 9.68
CA LEU A 175 -7.52 -13.30 10.85
C LEU A 175 -8.86 -13.40 11.60
N GLY A 176 -9.92 -12.80 11.06
CA GLY A 176 -11.21 -12.63 11.73
C GLY A 176 -11.17 -11.53 12.79
N ASP A 177 -12.35 -11.15 13.28
CA ASP A 177 -12.53 -10.15 14.34
C ASP A 177 -11.80 -8.82 14.06
N LYS A 178 -11.77 -8.40 12.78
CA LYS A 178 -11.12 -7.15 12.33
C LYS A 178 -9.62 -7.12 12.62
N ARG A 179 -9.00 -8.29 12.67
CA ARG A 179 -7.54 -8.46 12.78
C ARG A 179 -6.99 -8.88 11.43
N TYR A 180 -5.91 -8.24 11.03
CA TYR A 180 -5.24 -8.49 9.76
C TYR A 180 -3.74 -8.67 9.97
N GLU A 181 -3.13 -9.54 9.17
CA GLU A 181 -1.69 -9.68 9.10
C GLU A 181 -1.19 -9.26 7.71
N ILE A 182 -0.14 -8.44 7.68
CA ILE A 182 0.62 -8.21 6.45
C ILE A 182 1.66 -9.32 6.32
N ARG A 183 1.52 -10.13 5.28
CA ARG A 183 2.53 -11.13 4.90
C ARG A 183 3.33 -10.65 3.71
N VAL A 184 4.64 -10.53 3.86
CA VAL A 184 5.57 -10.26 2.75
C VAL A 184 5.82 -11.55 1.99
N LEU A 185 5.72 -11.50 0.66
CA LEU A 185 5.92 -12.68 -0.18
C LEU A 185 7.40 -13.08 -0.27
N ASP A 186 7.68 -14.36 -0.49
CA ASP A 186 9.06 -14.84 -0.61
C ASP A 186 9.78 -14.15 -1.78
N GLY A 187 11.00 -13.68 -1.51
CA GLY A 187 11.80 -12.93 -2.47
C GLY A 187 11.31 -11.50 -2.74
N ALA A 188 10.29 -11.01 -2.02
CA ALA A 188 9.89 -9.60 -2.03
C ALA A 188 10.99 -8.67 -1.52
N ASN A 189 10.99 -7.44 -2.04
CA ASN A 189 11.91 -6.43 -1.57
C ASN A 189 11.26 -5.55 -0.50
N VAL A 190 11.80 -5.60 0.71
CA VAL A 190 11.45 -4.68 1.80
C VAL A 190 12.50 -3.58 1.85
N HIS A 191 12.11 -2.37 1.46
CA HIS A 191 12.96 -1.20 1.47
C HIS A 191 13.10 -0.63 2.89
N LEU A 192 14.32 -0.28 3.28
CA LEU A 192 14.59 0.43 4.53
C LEU A 192 14.78 1.93 4.25
N ILE A 193 13.88 2.75 4.78
CA ILE A 193 14.02 4.21 4.79
C ILE A 193 14.77 4.61 6.05
N LYS A 194 16.06 4.89 5.91
CA LYS A 194 16.91 5.33 7.02
C LYS A 194 16.56 6.78 7.39
N ASN A 195 16.65 7.11 8.68
CA ASN A 195 16.37 8.45 9.19
C ASN A 195 14.97 8.93 8.75
N PHE A 196 13.95 8.09 8.97
CA PHE A 196 12.58 8.47 8.67
C PHE A 196 12.17 9.67 9.54
N PRO A 197 11.47 10.68 9.00
CA PRO A 197 11.25 11.92 9.74
C PRO A 197 10.48 11.75 11.04
N ILE A 198 11.00 12.37 12.10
CA ILE A 198 10.40 12.32 13.45
C ILE A 198 9.39 13.44 13.70
N ARG A 199 9.25 14.44 12.82
CA ARG A 199 8.21 15.47 12.99
C ARG A 199 6.93 15.00 12.32
N LYS A 200 5.78 15.37 12.89
CA LYS A 200 4.45 15.01 12.38
C LYS A 200 4.20 15.56 10.97
N TYR A 201 4.72 16.77 10.72
CA TYR A 201 4.57 17.51 9.48
C TYR A 201 5.93 18.04 9.00
N GLY A 202 6.09 18.19 7.69
CA GLY A 202 7.21 18.94 7.12
C GLY A 202 7.58 18.53 5.70
N TRP A 203 8.50 19.29 5.10
CA TRP A 203 9.05 19.02 3.79
C TRP A 203 10.37 18.26 3.90
N TYR A 204 10.54 17.23 3.08
CA TYR A 204 11.70 16.34 3.13
C TYR A 204 12.16 15.97 1.73
N VAL A 205 13.41 15.52 1.64
CA VAL A 205 13.92 14.87 0.42
C VAL A 205 13.28 13.49 0.30
N PRO A 206 12.68 13.12 -0.86
CA PRO A 206 12.15 11.79 -1.06
C PRO A 206 13.26 10.76 -1.26
N HIS A 207 13.05 9.55 -0.75
CA HIS A 207 13.91 8.39 -1.03
C HIS A 207 13.80 8.02 -2.51
N THR A 208 14.94 7.91 -3.19
CA THR A 208 15.03 7.84 -4.66
C THR A 208 14.29 6.66 -5.29
N LYS A 209 14.10 5.55 -4.56
CA LYS A 209 13.43 4.35 -5.11
C LYS A 209 11.93 4.28 -4.82
N THR A 210 11.47 4.94 -3.75
CA THR A 210 10.10 4.74 -3.21
C THR A 210 9.31 6.05 -3.08
N GLY A 211 9.97 7.20 -3.20
CA GLY A 211 9.33 8.53 -3.06
C GLY A 211 9.08 8.94 -1.61
N ILE A 212 9.48 8.11 -0.64
CA ILE A 212 9.16 8.29 0.77
C ILE A 212 10.05 9.38 1.39
N PRO A 213 9.48 10.40 2.05
CA PRO A 213 10.21 11.38 2.85
C PRO A 213 11.30 10.77 3.75
N GLN A 214 12.52 11.33 3.71
CA GLN A 214 13.64 10.91 4.56
C GLN A 214 14.54 12.07 4.99
N GLY A 215 15.25 11.87 6.09
CA GLY A 215 16.28 12.79 6.58
C GLY A 215 15.71 13.99 7.35
N LYS A 216 16.46 15.09 7.32
CA LYS A 216 16.10 16.34 8.01
C LYS A 216 15.07 17.12 7.19
N ALA A 217 14.27 17.92 7.89
CA ALA A 217 13.35 18.83 7.24
C ALA A 217 14.11 19.84 6.37
N VAL A 218 13.54 20.17 5.22
CA VAL A 218 14.05 21.13 4.24
C VAL A 218 12.95 22.14 3.89
N GLY A 219 13.28 23.15 3.08
CA GLY A 219 12.27 24.06 2.52
C GLY A 219 11.45 23.41 1.40
N GLN A 220 10.28 23.97 1.12
CA GLN A 220 9.45 23.54 0.00
C GLN A 220 10.14 23.81 -1.34
N SER A 221 10.16 22.79 -2.20
CA SER A 221 10.56 22.89 -3.60
C SER A 221 9.91 21.76 -4.42
N LYS A 222 10.02 21.85 -5.75
CA LYS A 222 9.56 20.80 -6.69
C LYS A 222 10.15 19.40 -6.41
N ASP A 223 11.35 19.36 -5.81
CA ASP A 223 12.11 18.14 -5.55
C ASP A 223 11.87 17.59 -4.14
N THR A 224 10.99 18.23 -3.36
CA THR A 224 10.67 17.84 -1.98
C THR A 224 9.26 17.28 -1.87
N ARG A 225 9.00 16.56 -0.79
CA ARG A 225 7.69 15.98 -0.49
C ARG A 225 7.24 16.40 0.90
N TYR A 226 6.01 16.89 0.98
CA TYR A 226 5.37 17.13 2.26
C TYR A 226 4.98 15.79 2.88
N LEU A 227 5.44 15.53 4.10
CA LEU A 227 5.02 14.38 4.89
C LEU A 227 4.00 14.86 5.92
N GLN A 228 2.86 14.19 5.94
CA GLN A 228 1.96 14.14 7.08
C GLN A 228 2.01 12.72 7.64
N ARG A 229 2.44 12.53 8.89
CA ARG A 229 2.48 11.20 9.51
C ARG A 229 1.70 11.17 10.82
N ILE A 230 1.32 9.98 11.26
CA ILE A 230 0.85 9.76 12.64
C ILE A 230 2.07 9.69 13.56
N GLU A 231 1.88 10.04 14.85
CA GLU A 231 2.93 9.98 15.87
C GLU A 231 3.20 8.56 16.39
N ASP A 232 2.20 7.69 16.32
CA ASP A 232 2.22 6.30 16.81
C ASP A 232 2.65 5.29 15.73
N ALA A 233 2.64 4.00 16.08
CA ALA A 233 2.84 2.89 15.15
C ALA A 233 1.77 2.87 14.05
N TYR A 234 2.21 2.54 12.84
CA TYR A 234 1.31 2.38 11.71
C TYR A 234 1.80 1.38 10.68
N ILE A 235 0.83 0.69 10.08
CA ILE A 235 1.00 -0.23 8.94
C ILE A 235 -0.13 0.09 7.96
N LEU A 236 0.19 0.81 6.88
CA LEU A 236 -0.83 1.29 5.94
C LEU A 236 -0.22 1.70 4.60
N PRO A 237 -0.99 1.64 3.49
CA PRO A 237 -0.56 2.25 2.25
C PRO A 237 -0.50 3.75 2.40
N LEU A 238 0.43 4.37 1.70
CA LEU A 238 0.44 5.81 1.63
C LEU A 238 -0.75 6.35 0.86
N VAL A 239 -1.27 7.48 1.32
CA VAL A 239 -2.18 8.32 0.55
C VAL A 239 -1.37 9.37 -0.18
N ARG A 240 -1.73 9.59 -1.43
CA ARG A 240 -1.23 10.70 -2.23
C ARG A 240 -2.36 11.68 -2.54
N GLY A 241 -2.09 12.98 -2.44
CA GLY A 241 -3.06 14.03 -2.74
C GLY A 241 -2.50 15.44 -2.61
N VAL A 242 -3.38 16.43 -2.76
CA VAL A 242 -3.10 17.85 -2.44
C VAL A 242 -3.72 18.15 -1.07
N TYR A 243 -2.91 18.77 -0.21
CA TYR A 243 -3.31 19.18 1.13
C TYR A 243 -3.40 20.71 1.19
N VAL A 244 -4.27 21.22 2.06
CA VAL A 244 -4.73 22.63 2.10
C VAL A 244 -3.60 23.65 2.30
N ASP A 245 -2.44 23.24 2.84
CA ASP A 245 -1.35 24.15 3.24
C ASP A 245 -0.21 24.31 2.21
N GLY A 246 -0.47 24.06 0.94
CA GLY A 246 0.45 24.44 -0.13
C GLY A 246 0.22 23.62 -1.39
N ASP A 247 0.44 24.26 -2.54
CA ASP A 247 0.33 23.71 -3.91
C ASP A 247 1.30 22.53 -4.18
N GLY A 248 1.21 21.51 -3.35
CA GLY A 248 2.29 20.63 -2.97
C GLY A 248 1.80 19.22 -2.79
N CYS A 249 2.24 18.34 -3.69
CA CYS A 249 1.91 16.93 -3.65
C CYS A 249 2.44 16.33 -2.33
N GLY A 250 1.52 15.93 -1.43
CA GLY A 250 1.84 15.41 -0.09
C GLY A 250 1.71 13.89 0.03
N VAL A 251 2.52 13.31 0.90
CA VAL A 251 2.46 11.90 1.31
C VAL A 251 1.85 11.88 2.70
N ASP A 252 0.67 11.27 2.83
CA ASP A 252 0.02 11.08 4.13
C ASP A 252 0.12 9.62 4.53
N ALA A 253 0.79 9.42 5.67
CA ALA A 253 0.87 8.16 6.39
C ALA A 253 -0.16 8.13 7.53
N GLY A 254 -1.35 8.68 7.28
CA GLY A 254 -2.40 8.97 8.26
C GLY A 254 -3.12 7.75 8.80
N ARG A 255 -3.68 7.87 10.01
CA ARG A 255 -4.61 6.89 10.60
C ARG A 255 -5.90 6.94 9.80
N LEU A 256 -6.72 5.89 9.89
CA LEU A 256 -8.00 5.67 9.20
C LEU A 256 -7.87 4.63 8.07
N THR A 257 -7.56 3.39 8.44
CA THR A 257 -7.64 2.20 7.58
C THR A 257 -9.00 2.08 6.89
N PHE A 258 -10.04 2.68 7.48
CA PHE A 258 -11.42 2.76 7.00
C PHE A 258 -11.76 3.99 6.16
N ASN A 259 -10.86 4.98 6.07
CA ASN A 259 -11.08 6.10 5.18
C ASN A 259 -11.19 5.59 3.75
N LYS A 260 -12.19 6.11 3.07
CA LYS A 260 -12.48 5.76 1.69
C LYS A 260 -11.82 6.80 0.78
N PHE A 261 -10.74 6.40 0.13
CA PHE A 261 -10.07 7.20 -0.90
C PHE A 261 -10.30 6.59 -2.29
N GLY A 262 -9.69 7.19 -3.31
CA GLY A 262 -9.51 6.51 -4.58
C GLY A 262 -8.40 5.45 -4.50
N VAL A 263 -8.25 4.67 -5.56
CA VAL A 263 -7.11 3.79 -5.82
C VAL A 263 -6.84 3.80 -7.31
N ALA A 264 -5.56 3.81 -7.67
CA ALA A 264 -5.10 3.67 -9.04
C ALA A 264 -4.67 2.22 -9.27
N LEU A 265 -5.27 1.55 -10.24
CA LEU A 265 -4.95 0.19 -10.64
C LEU A 265 -4.34 0.17 -12.05
N VAL A 266 -3.47 -0.80 -12.30
CA VAL A 266 -2.89 -1.07 -13.63
C VAL A 266 -2.97 -2.56 -13.90
N SER A 267 -3.23 -2.93 -15.15
CA SER A 267 -3.18 -4.33 -15.59
C SER A 267 -1.74 -4.85 -15.56
N LEU A 268 -1.58 -6.14 -15.23
CA LEU A 268 -0.31 -6.85 -15.24
C LEU A 268 0.03 -7.42 -16.62
#